data_AF-A0A3C0PEN6-F1
#
_entry.id   AF-A0A3C0PEN6-F1
#
_cell.length_a   1.000
_cell.length_b   1.000
_cell.length_c   1.000
_cell.angle_alpha   90.00
_cell.angle_beta   90.00
_cell.angle_gamma   90.00
#
_symmetry.space_group_name_H-M   'P 1'
#
loop_
_entity.id
_entity.type
_entity.pdbx_description
1 polymer ?
#
loop_
_entity_poly.entity_id
_entity_poly.type
_entity_poly.pdbx_seq_one_letter_code
_entity_poly.pdbx_strand_id
1 'polypeptide(L)'
;MSVDVLLLIILGAITMVAYMIAFNSTGNKRLAVSYLIATAILVVSVWATVQYVNSGDNRRRTEEYKRLEMEKLKAEEQMRSQAQAMQMALSENNERLATAARINGIITRGSELASTIININLHDMNSELNVLLARASETKRKVEELNGEFDKMKISDTLFNQSASIIKEAFRQLSEAAQYFVLYYRSEDSSQEELREKIMRQKAAGSRDLLQKAGTLIAPDGSHK
;
A
#
# COMPACT_ATOMS: atom_id res chain seq x y z
N MET A 1 -49.17 -25.52 -15.26
CA MET A 1 -49.39 -26.36 -14.06
C MET A 1 -48.34 -27.46 -14.06
N SER A 2 -47.57 -27.59 -12.99
CA SER A 2 -46.61 -28.68 -12.80
C SER A 2 -47.35 -30.02 -12.65
N VAL A 3 -46.71 -31.11 -13.09
CA VAL A 3 -47.24 -32.50 -13.00
C VAL A 3 -47.69 -32.83 -11.57
N ASP A 4 -47.01 -32.31 -10.57
CA ASP A 4 -47.33 -32.51 -9.15
C ASP A 4 -48.70 -31.93 -8.75
N VAL A 5 -49.12 -30.81 -9.36
CA VAL A 5 -50.42 -30.20 -9.07
C VAL A 5 -51.55 -31.06 -9.63
N LEU A 6 -51.35 -31.68 -10.80
CA LEU A 6 -52.30 -32.64 -11.37
C LEU A 6 -52.42 -33.89 -10.49
N LEU A 7 -51.30 -34.39 -9.95
CA LEU A 7 -51.29 -35.54 -9.03
C LEU A 7 -52.03 -35.24 -7.71
N LEU A 8 -51.88 -34.03 -7.15
CA LEU A 8 -52.63 -33.63 -5.96
C LEU A 8 -54.14 -33.54 -6.21
N ILE A 9 -54.55 -33.03 -7.38
CA ILE A 9 -55.97 -32.98 -7.78
C ILE A 9 -56.53 -34.41 -7.94
N ILE A 10 -55.78 -35.30 -8.58
CA ILE A 10 -56.17 -36.72 -8.73
C ILE A 10 -56.27 -37.40 -7.35
N LEU A 11 -55.34 -37.14 -6.44
CA LEU A 11 -55.37 -37.67 -5.07
C LEU A 11 -56.59 -37.17 -4.28
N GLY A 12 -56.96 -35.89 -4.44
CA GLY A 12 -58.19 -35.32 -3.90
C GLY A 12 -59.46 -35.94 -4.48
N ALA A 13 -59.47 -36.25 -5.77
CA ALA A 13 -60.59 -36.95 -6.39
C ALA A 13 -60.72 -38.39 -5.87
N ILE A 14 -59.60 -39.10 -5.70
CA ILE A 14 -59.58 -40.47 -5.15
C ILE A 14 -60.06 -40.50 -3.70
N THR A 15 -59.68 -39.52 -2.87
CA THR A 15 -60.19 -39.44 -1.49
C THR A 15 -61.71 -39.22 -1.45
N MET A 16 -62.26 -38.34 -2.29
CA MET A 16 -63.72 -38.18 -2.40
C MET A 16 -64.43 -39.47 -2.80
N VAL A 17 -63.92 -40.18 -3.81
CA VAL A 17 -64.48 -41.47 -4.25
C VAL A 17 -64.41 -42.51 -3.14
N ALA A 18 -63.31 -42.59 -2.40
CA ALA A 18 -63.17 -43.50 -1.26
C ALA A 18 -64.20 -43.22 -0.16
N TYR A 19 -64.49 -41.95 0.14
CA TYR A 19 -65.57 -41.59 1.07
C TYR A 19 -66.96 -41.93 0.51
N MET A 20 -67.23 -41.69 -0.77
CA MET A 20 -68.51 -42.07 -1.40
C MET A 20 -68.76 -43.58 -1.30
N ILE A 21 -67.73 -44.41 -1.51
CA ILE A 21 -67.81 -45.86 -1.33
C ILE A 21 -68.06 -46.23 0.13
N ALA A 22 -67.43 -45.53 1.07
CA ALA A 22 -67.66 -45.75 2.50
C ALA A 22 -69.11 -45.43 2.92
N PHE A 23 -69.66 -44.30 2.47
CA PHE A 23 -71.04 -43.88 2.73
C PHE A 23 -72.08 -44.85 2.16
N ASN A 24 -71.80 -45.46 1.00
CA ASN A 24 -72.73 -46.37 0.32
C ASN A 24 -72.57 -47.85 0.74
N SER A 25 -71.69 -48.14 1.70
CA SER A 25 -71.44 -49.52 2.14
C SER A 25 -72.52 -50.01 3.11
N THR A 26 -73.19 -51.12 2.77
CA THR A 26 -74.20 -51.74 3.64
C THR A 26 -73.58 -52.81 4.54
N GLY A 27 -73.69 -52.60 5.86
CA GLY A 27 -73.25 -53.52 6.92
C GLY A 27 -72.23 -52.90 7.89
N ASN A 28 -72.51 -52.97 9.20
CA ASN A 28 -71.76 -52.28 10.26
C ASN A 28 -70.23 -52.52 10.22
N LYS A 29 -69.80 -53.75 9.93
CA LYS A 29 -68.36 -54.09 9.84
C LYS A 29 -67.69 -53.54 8.59
N ARG A 30 -68.41 -53.48 7.45
CA ARG A 30 -67.87 -52.95 6.18
C ARG A 30 -67.78 -51.44 6.23
N LEU A 31 -68.78 -50.79 6.80
CA LEU A 31 -68.81 -49.34 7.01
C LEU A 31 -67.62 -48.88 7.86
N ALA A 32 -67.37 -49.53 8.99
CA ALA A 32 -66.23 -49.21 9.85
C ALA A 32 -64.87 -49.32 9.13
N VAL A 33 -64.66 -50.39 8.34
CA VAL A 33 -63.41 -50.61 7.58
C VAL A 33 -63.25 -49.59 6.45
N SER A 34 -64.32 -49.33 5.69
CA SER A 34 -64.28 -48.36 4.59
C SER A 34 -64.04 -46.93 5.09
N TYR A 35 -64.63 -46.54 6.23
CA TYR A 35 -64.34 -45.24 6.85
C TYR A 35 -62.91 -45.12 7.35
N LEU A 36 -62.35 -46.19 7.93
CA LEU A 36 -60.96 -46.20 8.39
C LEU A 36 -60.00 -46.01 7.21
N ILE A 37 -60.22 -46.75 6.11
CA ILE A 37 -59.41 -46.61 4.89
C ILE A 37 -59.55 -45.21 4.30
N ALA A 38 -60.78 -44.68 4.18
CA ALA A 38 -61.00 -43.33 3.64
C ALA A 38 -60.30 -42.26 4.49
N THR A 39 -60.35 -42.39 5.81
CA THR A 39 -59.68 -41.47 6.74
C THR A 39 -58.16 -41.55 6.64
N ALA A 40 -57.60 -42.76 6.48
CA ALA A 40 -56.17 -42.93 6.25
C ALA A 40 -55.69 -42.26 4.96
N ILE A 41 -56.44 -42.43 3.85
CA ILE A 41 -56.11 -41.79 2.57
C ILE A 41 -56.21 -40.26 2.69
N LEU A 42 -57.18 -39.74 3.43
CA LEU A 42 -57.31 -38.30 3.67
C LEU A 42 -56.13 -37.73 4.46
N VAL A 43 -55.70 -38.41 5.53
CA VAL A 43 -54.52 -38.00 6.32
C VAL A 43 -53.26 -37.93 5.44
N VAL A 44 -53.03 -38.95 4.61
CA VAL A 44 -51.90 -38.97 3.66
C VAL A 44 -51.99 -37.84 2.64
N SER A 45 -53.19 -37.55 2.14
CA SER A 45 -53.42 -36.50 1.14
C SER A 45 -53.17 -35.10 1.70
N VAL A 46 -53.63 -34.83 2.92
CA VAL A 46 -53.38 -33.56 3.63
C VAL A 46 -51.88 -33.41 3.91
N TRP A 47 -51.23 -34.47 4.40
CA TRP A 47 -49.78 -34.46 4.67
C TRP A 47 -48.96 -34.17 3.40
N ALA A 48 -49.27 -34.84 2.28
CA ALA A 48 -48.60 -34.62 1.00
C ALA A 48 -48.81 -33.20 0.48
N THR A 49 -50.01 -32.63 0.64
CA THR A 49 -50.32 -31.25 0.23
C THR A 49 -49.54 -30.23 1.05
N VAL A 50 -49.48 -30.41 2.38
CA VAL A 50 -48.72 -29.51 3.28
C VAL A 50 -47.21 -29.58 2.98
N GLN A 51 -46.67 -30.77 2.76
CA GLN A 51 -45.27 -30.95 2.35
C GLN A 51 -44.98 -30.27 1.01
N TYR A 52 -45.87 -30.40 0.03
CA TYR A 52 -45.69 -29.75 -1.27
C TYR A 52 -45.64 -28.23 -1.15
N VAL A 53 -46.59 -27.62 -0.43
CA VAL A 53 -46.64 -26.17 -0.22
C VAL A 53 -45.42 -25.67 0.55
N ASN A 54 -45.01 -26.36 1.62
CA ASN A 54 -43.83 -25.98 2.40
C ASN A 54 -42.51 -26.23 1.65
N SER A 55 -42.45 -27.25 0.78
CA SER A 55 -41.26 -27.53 -0.02
C SER A 55 -40.97 -26.44 -1.06
N GLY A 56 -42.01 -25.81 -1.63
CA GLY A 56 -41.86 -24.70 -2.57
C GLY A 56 -41.29 -23.44 -1.92
N ASP A 57 -41.77 -23.08 -0.73
CA ASP A 57 -41.29 -21.90 0.02
C ASP A 57 -39.86 -22.12 0.55
N ASN A 58 -39.56 -23.32 1.07
CA ASN A 58 -38.22 -23.68 1.52
C ASN A 58 -37.20 -23.71 0.38
N ARG A 59 -37.57 -24.18 -0.82
CA ARG A 59 -36.68 -24.20 -1.97
C ARG A 59 -36.31 -22.80 -2.45
N ARG A 60 -37.27 -21.87 -2.49
CA ARG A 60 -37.02 -20.46 -2.85
C ARG A 60 -36.12 -19.77 -1.84
N ARG A 61 -36.41 -19.92 -0.54
CA ARG A 61 -35.55 -19.36 0.51
C ARG A 61 -34.12 -19.92 0.43
N THR A 62 -33.97 -21.22 0.21
CA THR A 62 -32.64 -21.85 0.10
C THR A 62 -31.86 -21.36 -1.12
N GLU A 63 -32.52 -21.11 -2.25
CA GLU A 63 -31.89 -20.55 -3.45
C GLU A 63 -31.49 -19.08 -3.26
N GLU A 64 -32.32 -18.27 -2.58
CA GLU A 64 -32.02 -16.88 -2.23
C GLU A 64 -30.86 -16.78 -1.22
N TYR A 65 -30.84 -17.63 -0.20
CA TYR A 65 -29.72 -17.70 0.76
C TYR A 65 -28.41 -18.06 0.06
N LYS A 66 -28.41 -19.03 -0.87
CA LYS A 66 -27.21 -19.39 -1.64
C LYS A 66 -26.73 -18.25 -2.54
N ARG A 67 -27.63 -17.46 -3.13
CA ARG A 67 -27.26 -16.27 -3.92
C ARG A 67 -26.63 -15.20 -3.04
N LEU A 68 -27.25 -14.89 -1.90
CA LEU A 68 -26.75 -13.91 -0.94
C LEU A 68 -25.40 -14.33 -0.34
N GLU A 69 -25.19 -15.61 -0.08
CA GLU A 69 -23.91 -16.13 0.42
C GLU A 69 -22.80 -16.02 -0.63
N MET A 70 -23.09 -16.34 -1.90
CA MET A 70 -22.13 -16.13 -3.00
C MET A 70 -21.82 -14.65 -3.26
N GLU A 71 -22.80 -13.76 -3.14
CA GLU A 71 -22.58 -12.31 -3.26
C GLU A 71 -21.73 -11.77 -2.12
N LYS A 72 -21.98 -12.23 -0.88
CA LYS A 72 -21.14 -11.88 0.28
C LYS A 72 -19.70 -12.35 0.12
N LEU A 73 -19.48 -13.59 -0.31
CA LEU A 73 -18.14 -14.12 -0.54
C LEU A 73 -17.38 -13.32 -1.61
N LYS A 74 -18.06 -12.96 -2.72
CA LYS A 74 -17.45 -12.10 -3.76
C LYS A 74 -17.11 -10.71 -3.24
N ALA A 75 -17.99 -10.11 -2.45
CA ALA A 75 -17.74 -8.79 -1.85
C ALA A 75 -16.57 -8.84 -0.84
N GLU A 76 -16.49 -9.91 -0.05
CA GLU A 76 -15.41 -10.10 0.93
C GLU A 76 -14.05 -10.34 0.25
N GLU A 77 -13.99 -11.11 -0.84
CA GLU A 77 -12.78 -11.27 -1.65
C GLU A 77 -12.34 -9.96 -2.32
N GLN A 78 -13.29 -9.17 -2.82
CA GLN A 78 -13.00 -7.84 -3.38
C GLN A 78 -12.46 -6.88 -2.32
N MET A 79 -13.07 -6.86 -1.13
CA MET A 79 -12.59 -6.04 -0.01
C MET A 79 -11.20 -6.49 0.45
N ARG A 80 -10.95 -7.79 0.51
CA ARG A 80 -9.65 -8.33 0.93
C ARG A 80 -8.55 -8.03 -0.08
N SER A 81 -8.82 -8.18 -1.38
CA SER A 81 -7.87 -7.84 -2.44
C SER A 81 -7.60 -6.34 -2.49
N GLN A 82 -8.62 -5.50 -2.31
CA GLN A 82 -8.45 -4.05 -2.22
C GLN A 82 -7.65 -3.63 -0.98
N ALA A 83 -7.92 -4.23 0.18
CA ALA A 83 -7.18 -3.97 1.41
C ALA A 83 -5.70 -4.38 1.28
N GLN A 84 -5.41 -5.53 0.64
CA GLN A 84 -4.04 -5.96 0.37
C GLN A 84 -3.34 -5.03 -0.62
N ALA A 85 -4.00 -4.61 -1.70
CA ALA A 85 -3.44 -3.65 -2.65
C ALA A 85 -3.14 -2.30 -1.98
N MET A 86 -4.05 -1.81 -1.14
CA MET A 86 -3.84 -0.59 -0.36
C MET A 86 -2.68 -0.75 0.64
N GLN A 87 -2.58 -1.89 1.31
CA GLN A 87 -1.50 -2.17 2.25
C GLN A 87 -0.14 -2.23 1.54
N MET A 88 -0.05 -2.86 0.36
CA MET A 88 1.17 -2.90 -0.44
C MET A 88 1.57 -1.51 -0.94
N ALA A 89 0.60 -0.73 -1.45
CA ALA A 89 0.85 0.64 -1.88
C ALA A 89 1.33 1.54 -0.73
N LEU A 90 0.79 1.36 0.48
CA LEU A 90 1.23 2.07 1.68
C LEU A 90 2.66 1.66 2.08
N SER A 91 3.01 0.37 2.03
CA SER A 91 4.39 -0.07 2.34
C SER A 91 5.41 0.49 1.36
N GLU A 92 5.12 0.48 0.05
CA GLU A 92 6.01 1.05 -0.97
C GLU A 92 6.18 2.56 -0.78
N ASN A 93 5.11 3.28 -0.46
CA ASN A 93 5.17 4.71 -0.21
C ASN A 93 5.98 5.03 1.07
N ASN A 94 5.82 4.24 2.12
CA ASN A 94 6.61 4.40 3.35
C ASN A 94 8.11 4.20 3.10
N GLU A 95 8.50 3.19 2.30
CA GLU A 95 9.90 2.96 1.92
C GLU A 95 10.46 4.12 1.08
N ARG A 96 9.66 4.65 0.15
CA ARG A 96 10.02 5.83 -0.64
C ARG A 96 10.24 7.06 0.23
N LEU A 97 9.31 7.35 1.12
CA LEU A 97 9.41 8.49 2.04
C LEU A 97 10.61 8.35 2.98
N ALA A 98 10.89 7.16 3.49
CA ALA A 98 12.06 6.90 4.31
C ALA A 98 13.37 7.13 3.54
N THR A 99 13.42 6.72 2.27
CA THR A 99 14.56 6.95 1.38
C THR A 99 14.74 8.44 1.08
N ALA A 100 13.66 9.13 0.70
CA ALA A 100 13.65 10.56 0.46
C ALA A 100 14.10 11.37 1.69
N ALA A 101 13.64 11.00 2.89
CA ALA A 101 14.06 11.63 4.13
C ALA A 101 15.56 11.45 4.40
N ARG A 102 16.12 10.26 4.15
CA ARG A 102 17.57 10.02 4.28
C ARG A 102 18.37 10.86 3.29
N ILE A 103 17.93 10.92 2.04
CA ILE A 103 18.63 11.72 1.02
C ILE A 103 18.56 13.21 1.38
N ASN A 104 17.39 13.71 1.80
CA ASN A 104 17.26 15.09 2.27
C ASN A 104 18.15 15.38 3.49
N GLY A 105 18.27 14.44 4.44
CA GLY A 105 19.20 14.58 5.56
C GLY A 105 20.67 14.67 5.15
N ILE A 106 21.06 13.99 4.06
CA ILE A 106 22.39 14.14 3.46
C ILE A 106 22.55 15.49 2.75
N ILE A 107 21.56 15.90 1.97
CA ILE A 107 21.56 17.18 1.25
C ILE A 107 21.71 18.36 2.21
N THR A 108 20.97 18.36 3.32
CA THR A 108 21.04 19.42 4.34
C THR A 108 22.44 19.49 4.95
N ARG A 109 22.99 18.37 5.42
CA ARG A 109 24.35 18.33 5.98
C ARG A 109 25.42 18.76 4.98
N GLY A 110 25.29 18.36 3.71
CA GLY A 110 26.19 18.78 2.64
C GLY A 110 26.11 20.28 2.37
N SER A 111 24.89 20.84 2.38
CA SER A 111 24.65 22.26 2.17
C SER A 111 25.16 23.13 3.31
N GLU A 112 25.09 22.63 4.55
CA GLU A 112 25.68 23.26 5.74
C GLU A 112 27.21 23.27 5.67
N LEU A 113 27.84 22.15 5.28
CA LEU A 113 29.29 22.08 5.07
C LEU A 113 29.74 23.03 3.96
N ALA A 114 29.03 23.03 2.82
CA ALA A 114 29.30 23.96 1.73
C ALA A 114 29.18 25.42 2.20
N SER A 115 28.12 25.76 2.94
CA SER A 115 27.92 27.10 3.50
C SER A 115 29.00 27.47 4.51
N THR A 116 29.50 26.51 5.30
CA THR A 116 30.61 26.73 6.21
C THR A 116 31.88 27.08 5.43
N ILE A 117 32.21 26.35 4.37
CA ILE A 117 33.37 26.64 3.51
C ILE A 117 33.22 28.00 2.80
N ILE A 118 32.01 28.35 2.34
CA ILE A 118 31.74 29.63 1.69
C ILE A 118 31.91 30.82 2.64
N ASN A 119 31.56 30.66 3.91
CA ASN A 119 31.51 31.78 4.86
C ASN A 119 32.69 31.79 5.84
N ILE A 120 33.61 30.83 5.76
CA ILE A 120 34.74 30.76 6.67
C ILE A 120 35.66 31.97 6.46
N ASN A 121 36.06 32.57 7.57
CA ASN A 121 37.13 33.56 7.58
C ASN A 121 38.47 32.82 7.56
N LEU A 122 39.22 32.98 6.46
CA LEU A 122 40.51 32.34 6.24
C LEU A 122 41.68 33.12 6.87
N HIS A 123 41.45 34.39 7.22
CA HIS A 123 42.47 35.31 7.74
C HIS A 123 42.30 35.54 9.24
N ASP A 124 41.97 34.49 10.00
CA ASP A 124 41.86 34.60 11.44
C ASP A 124 43.25 34.68 12.09
N MET A 125 43.71 35.91 12.31
CA MET A 125 45.03 36.20 12.91
C MET A 125 45.19 35.74 14.36
N ASN A 126 44.11 35.29 15.01
CA ASN A 126 44.14 34.83 16.40
C ASN A 126 44.40 33.32 16.52
N SER A 127 44.34 32.57 15.40
CA SER A 127 44.45 31.12 15.40
C SER A 127 45.81 30.66 14.86
N GLU A 128 46.44 29.70 15.54
CA GLU A 128 47.68 29.08 15.04
C GLU A 128 47.44 28.28 13.75
N LEU A 129 48.43 28.26 12.86
CA LEU A 129 48.35 27.54 11.58
C LEU A 129 47.96 26.05 11.74
N ASN A 130 48.47 25.38 12.78
CA ASN A 130 48.14 23.99 13.07
C ASN A 130 46.64 23.79 13.36
N VAL A 131 46.01 24.74 14.06
CA VAL A 131 44.58 24.70 14.37
C VAL A 131 43.76 24.92 13.09
N LEU A 132 44.18 25.85 12.24
CA LEU A 132 43.54 26.14 10.95
C LEU A 132 43.63 24.94 9.99
N LEU A 133 44.79 24.29 9.90
CA LEU A 133 45.00 23.05 9.14
C LEU A 133 44.18 21.88 9.69
N ALA A 134 44.08 21.75 11.02
CA ALA A 134 43.26 20.73 11.66
C ALA A 134 41.78 20.91 11.31
N ARG A 135 41.28 22.16 11.37
CA ARG A 135 39.90 22.49 10.98
C ARG A 135 39.61 22.21 9.51
N ALA A 136 40.54 22.54 8.61
CA ALA A 136 40.41 22.23 7.18
C ALA A 136 40.40 20.72 6.94
N SER A 137 41.27 19.98 7.62
CA SER A 137 41.34 18.51 7.53
C SER A 137 40.09 17.83 8.11
N GLU A 138 39.55 18.35 9.20
CA GLU A 138 38.29 17.86 9.79
C GLU A 138 37.11 18.11 8.84
N THR A 139 37.07 19.29 8.21
CA THR A 139 36.03 19.62 7.21
C THR A 139 36.11 18.65 6.03
N LYS A 140 37.32 18.37 5.53
CA LYS A 140 37.55 17.37 4.49
C LYS A 140 37.07 15.97 4.91
N ARG A 141 37.42 15.53 6.13
CA ARG A 141 36.97 14.22 6.66
C ARG A 141 35.45 14.13 6.70
N LYS A 142 34.76 15.17 7.19
CA LYS A 142 33.29 15.24 7.24
C LYS A 142 32.65 15.15 5.84
N VAL A 143 33.26 15.78 4.84
CA VAL A 143 32.80 15.69 3.44
C VAL A 143 32.98 14.27 2.89
N GLU A 144 34.13 13.64 3.14
CA GLU A 144 34.40 12.25 2.72
C GLU A 144 33.47 11.25 3.41
N GLU A 145 33.21 11.42 4.72
CA GLU A 145 32.23 10.63 5.49
C GLU A 145 30.84 10.75 4.87
N LEU A 146 30.39 11.97 4.58
CA LEU A 146 29.08 12.23 4.00
C LEU A 146 28.94 11.67 2.57
N ASN A 147 29.99 11.78 1.76
CA ASN A 147 30.03 11.16 0.44
C ASN A 147 29.97 9.62 0.55
N GLY A 148 30.70 9.04 1.50
CA GLY A 148 30.66 7.59 1.76
C GLY A 148 29.29 7.12 2.29
N GLU A 149 28.60 7.92 3.09
CA GLU A 149 27.21 7.65 3.51
C GLU A 149 26.25 7.65 2.30
N PHE A 150 26.44 8.58 1.37
CA PHE A 150 25.65 8.65 0.15
C PHE A 150 25.90 7.45 -0.78
N ASP A 151 27.17 7.09 -1.03
CA ASP A 151 27.52 5.94 -1.88
C ASP A 151 27.02 4.59 -1.32
N LYS A 152 26.87 4.48 0.00
CA LYS A 152 26.29 3.30 0.67
C LYS A 152 24.78 3.21 0.55
N MET A 153 24.09 4.32 0.23
CA MET A 153 22.66 4.26 -0.03
C MET A 153 22.40 3.55 -1.35
N LYS A 154 21.83 2.34 -1.25
CA LYS A 154 21.28 1.63 -2.41
C LYS A 154 20.02 2.36 -2.86
N ILE A 155 20.18 3.28 -3.80
CA ILE A 155 19.06 3.94 -4.48
C ILE A 155 18.56 2.95 -5.54
N SER A 156 17.61 2.09 -5.15
CA SER A 156 16.99 1.11 -6.05
C SER A 156 15.85 1.69 -6.89
N ASP A 157 15.28 2.82 -6.45
CA ASP A 157 14.13 3.43 -7.12
C ASP A 157 14.59 4.34 -8.26
N THR A 158 14.13 4.00 -9.48
CA THR A 158 14.40 4.76 -10.70
C THR A 158 14.02 6.24 -10.62
N LEU A 159 13.05 6.58 -9.75
CA LEU A 159 12.57 7.94 -9.52
C LEU A 159 13.66 8.87 -8.96
N PHE A 160 14.64 8.34 -8.22
CA PHE A 160 15.71 9.15 -7.61
C PHE A 160 17.00 9.18 -8.43
N ASN A 161 17.08 8.52 -9.60
CA ASN A 161 18.31 8.44 -10.38
C ASN A 161 18.86 9.80 -10.83
N GLN A 162 17.97 10.71 -11.23
CA GLN A 162 18.36 12.06 -11.65
C GLN A 162 18.91 12.87 -10.47
N SER A 163 18.20 12.86 -9.34
CA SER A 163 18.64 13.52 -8.10
C SER A 163 19.95 12.92 -7.61
N ALA A 164 20.11 11.59 -7.67
CA ALA A 164 21.33 10.90 -7.27
C ALA A 164 22.56 11.33 -8.08
N SER A 165 22.41 11.47 -9.41
CA SER A 165 23.49 11.97 -10.26
C SER A 165 23.89 13.41 -9.91
N ILE A 166 22.90 14.27 -9.61
CA ILE A 166 23.15 15.67 -9.22
C ILE A 166 23.86 15.73 -7.86
N ILE A 167 23.42 14.91 -6.89
CA ILE A 167 24.03 14.84 -5.56
C ILE A 167 25.47 14.33 -5.65
N LYS A 168 25.73 13.32 -6.47
CA LYS A 168 27.08 12.80 -6.69
C LYS A 168 28.02 13.87 -7.26
N GLU A 169 27.56 14.62 -8.24
CA GLU A 169 28.32 15.74 -8.81
C GLU A 169 28.52 16.85 -7.77
N ALA A 170 27.52 17.14 -6.94
CA ALA A 170 27.65 18.10 -5.86
C ALA A 170 28.70 17.68 -4.82
N PHE A 171 28.71 16.41 -4.39
CA PHE A 171 29.72 15.90 -3.46
C PHE A 171 31.12 15.86 -4.04
N ARG A 172 31.26 15.64 -5.36
CA ARG A 172 32.54 15.79 -6.05
C ARG A 172 33.06 17.23 -5.92
N GLN A 173 32.21 18.22 -6.21
CA GLN A 173 32.59 19.63 -6.06
C GLN A 173 32.88 20.02 -4.61
N LEU A 174 32.12 19.49 -3.65
CA LEU A 174 32.36 19.74 -2.23
C LEU A 174 33.68 19.13 -1.75
N SER A 175 34.01 17.93 -2.23
CA SER A 175 35.28 17.26 -1.92
C SER A 175 36.47 18.03 -2.49
N GLU A 176 36.35 18.51 -3.73
CA GLU A 176 37.33 19.41 -4.33
C GLU A 176 37.48 20.70 -3.52
N ALA A 177 36.37 21.33 -3.11
CA ALA A 177 36.40 22.52 -2.28
C ALA A 177 37.13 22.28 -0.94
N ALA A 178 36.83 21.17 -0.26
CA ALA A 178 37.50 20.82 0.99
C ALA A 178 38.99 20.52 0.80
N GLN A 179 39.39 19.95 -0.35
CA GLN A 179 40.80 19.78 -0.69
C GLN A 179 41.50 21.11 -0.93
N TYR A 180 40.90 22.04 -1.67
CA TYR A 180 41.42 23.38 -1.84
C TYR A 180 41.49 24.15 -0.52
N PHE A 181 40.58 23.89 0.41
CA PHE A 181 40.64 24.48 1.75
C PHE A 181 41.88 24.05 2.53
N VAL A 182 42.26 22.76 2.48
CA VAL A 182 43.51 22.29 3.08
C VAL A 182 44.73 22.87 2.35
N LEU A 183 44.68 22.94 1.02
CA LEU A 183 45.78 23.50 0.22
C LEU A 183 45.96 25.00 0.48
N TYR A 184 44.90 25.76 0.76
CA TYR A 184 44.98 27.18 1.07
C TYR A 184 46.00 27.45 2.19
N TYR A 185 45.92 26.72 3.31
CA TYR A 185 46.86 26.87 4.43
C TYR A 185 48.24 26.23 4.19
N ARG A 186 48.44 25.58 3.04
CA ARG A 186 49.73 25.05 2.59
C ARG A 186 50.29 25.85 1.40
N SER A 187 49.80 27.07 1.21
CA SER A 187 50.30 27.95 0.15
C SER A 187 51.62 28.56 0.55
N GLU A 188 52.53 28.68 -0.41
CA GLU A 188 53.86 29.24 -0.18
C GLU A 188 53.91 30.74 -0.52
N ASP A 189 52.95 31.22 -1.33
CA ASP A 189 52.84 32.60 -1.76
C ASP A 189 51.37 33.07 -1.81
N SER A 190 51.18 34.39 -1.81
CA SER A 190 49.85 35.02 -1.80
C SER A 190 49.03 34.78 -3.07
N SER A 191 49.69 34.55 -4.22
CA SER A 191 49.00 34.26 -5.47
C SER A 191 48.35 32.88 -5.45
N GLN A 192 49.00 31.91 -4.81
CA GLN A 192 48.45 30.57 -4.56
C GLN A 192 47.29 30.64 -3.57
N GLU A 193 47.40 31.44 -2.50
CA GLU A 193 46.33 31.64 -1.53
C GLU A 193 45.07 32.17 -2.20
N GLU A 194 45.18 33.25 -2.96
CA GLU A 194 44.05 33.88 -3.65
C GLU A 194 43.40 32.94 -4.67
N LEU A 195 44.21 32.22 -5.46
CA LEU A 195 43.70 31.25 -6.43
C LEU A 195 42.97 30.09 -5.74
N ARG A 196 43.55 29.54 -4.67
CA ARG A 196 42.98 28.40 -3.93
C ARG A 196 41.71 28.81 -3.20
N GLU A 197 41.67 30.00 -2.59
CA GLU A 197 40.47 30.57 -1.98
C GLU A 197 39.36 30.72 -3.02
N LYS A 198 39.66 31.33 -4.18
CA LYS A 198 38.69 31.53 -5.25
C LYS A 198 38.09 30.21 -5.72
N ILE A 199 38.93 29.20 -6.00
CA ILE A 199 38.45 27.88 -6.44
C ILE A 199 37.64 27.19 -5.33
N MET A 200 38.12 27.24 -4.08
CA MET A 200 37.43 26.69 -2.92
C MET A 200 36.01 27.25 -2.80
N ARG A 201 35.87 28.58 -2.79
CA ARG A 201 34.56 29.24 -2.64
C ARG A 201 33.66 28.98 -3.85
N GLN A 202 34.20 29.01 -5.07
CA GLN A 202 33.44 28.70 -6.29
C GLN A 202 32.87 27.28 -6.27
N LYS A 203 33.70 26.29 -5.90
CA LYS A 203 33.29 24.88 -5.85
C LYS A 203 32.29 24.62 -4.72
N ALA A 204 32.47 25.25 -3.56
CA ALA A 204 31.52 25.15 -2.46
C ALA A 204 30.16 25.78 -2.83
N ALA A 205 30.15 26.94 -3.50
CA ALA A 205 28.92 27.56 -4.01
C ALA A 205 28.23 26.67 -5.05
N GLY A 206 28.98 26.16 -6.03
CA GLY A 206 28.44 25.24 -7.04
C GLY A 206 27.86 23.96 -6.43
N SER A 207 28.54 23.38 -5.44
CA SER A 207 28.02 22.24 -4.68
C SER A 207 26.70 22.58 -3.97
N ARG A 208 26.62 23.73 -3.29
CA ARG A 208 25.41 24.12 -2.56
C ARG A 208 24.21 24.28 -3.50
N ASP A 209 24.42 24.92 -4.64
CA ASP A 209 23.37 25.15 -5.64
C ASP A 209 22.87 23.81 -6.23
N LEU A 210 23.78 22.87 -6.51
CA LEU A 210 23.43 21.53 -6.96
C LEU A 210 22.67 20.73 -5.90
N LEU A 211 23.07 20.82 -4.63
CA LEU A 211 22.37 20.18 -3.51
C LEU A 211 20.96 20.75 -3.32
N GLN A 212 20.80 22.07 -3.41
CA GLN A 212 19.49 22.71 -3.36
C GLN A 212 18.60 22.25 -4.53
N LYS A 213 19.15 22.18 -5.74
CA LYS A 213 18.45 21.66 -6.92
C LYS A 213 18.05 20.19 -6.72
N ALA A 214 18.93 19.35 -6.20
CA ALA A 214 18.58 17.96 -5.89
C ALA A 214 17.46 17.86 -4.84
N GLY A 215 17.46 18.72 -3.82
CA GLY A 215 16.40 18.78 -2.81
C GLY A 215 15.03 19.08 -3.42
N THR A 216 14.96 19.99 -4.39
CA THR A 216 13.69 20.31 -5.08
C THR A 216 13.14 19.13 -5.90
N LEU A 217 13.99 18.24 -6.41
CA LEU A 217 13.59 17.06 -7.17
C LEU A 217 13.12 15.89 -6.28
N ILE A 218 13.42 15.94 -4.99
CA ILE A 218 13.06 14.91 -4.00
C ILE A 218 11.83 15.31 -3.20
N ALA A 219 11.51 16.60 -3.14
CA ALA A 219 10.31 17.08 -2.48
C ALA A 219 9.07 16.40 -3.11
N PRO A 220 8.17 15.80 -2.30
CA PRO A 220 6.95 15.24 -2.82
C PRO A 220 6.16 16.37 -3.48
N ASP A 221 5.84 16.20 -4.76
CA ASP A 221 5.07 17.16 -5.54
C ASP A 221 3.72 17.36 -4.83
N GLY A 222 3.58 18.44 -4.07
CA GLY A 222 2.37 18.78 -3.33
C GLY A 222 1.25 19.30 -4.22
N SER A 223 1.35 19.09 -5.55
CA SER A 223 0.54 19.72 -6.59
C SER A 223 -0.68 18.89 -7.05
N HIS A 224 -1.09 17.90 -6.26
CA HIS A 224 -2.40 17.27 -6.42
C HIS A 224 -3.20 17.36 -5.11
N LYS A 225 -3.74 18.55 -4.87
CA LYS A 225 -4.96 18.75 -4.08
C LYS A 225 -6.06 19.24 -5.02
#